data_AF-A0A9D1Q723-F1
#
_entry.id   AF-A0A9D1Q723-F1
#
_cell.length_a   1.000
_cell.length_b   1.000
_cell.length_c   1.000
_cell.angle_alpha   90.00
_cell.angle_beta   90.00
_cell.angle_gamma   90.00
#
_symmetry.space_group_name_H-M   'P 1'
#
loop_
_entity.id
_entity.type
_entity.pdbx_description
1 polymer ?
#
loop_
_entity_poly.entity_id
_entity_poly.type
_entity_poly.pdbx_seq_one_letter_code
_entity_poly.pdbx_strand_id
1 'polypeptide(L)' 'MSRTEILAQIVGILEDVAEISPDEVTEDSVLMDDLDLSSMEILTIVADLEETFGIRIPEKELRSFVTISDLADYLSARVG' A
#
# COMPACT_ATOMS: atom_id res chain seq x y z
N MET A 1 7.48 7.20 12.12
CA MET A 1 6.01 6.93 12.09
C MET A 1 5.74 5.52 12.59
N SER A 2 4.60 5.23 13.24
CA SER A 2 4.30 3.86 13.73
C SER A 2 3.67 2.99 12.64
N ARG A 3 3.87 1.66 12.70
CA ARG A 3 3.28 0.70 11.72
C ARG A 3 1.76 0.84 11.63
N THR A 4 1.09 1.05 12.75
CA THR A 4 -0.36 1.26 12.80
C THR A 4 -0.80 2.49 12.02
N GLU A 5 -0.06 3.60 12.11
CA GLU A 5 -0.35 4.80 11.32
C GLU A 5 -0.14 4.54 9.83
N ILE A 6 0.92 3.82 9.47
CA ILE A 6 1.20 3.46 8.07
C ILE A 6 0.07 2.60 7.50
N LEU A 7 -0.35 1.57 8.22
CA LEU A 7 -1.47 0.71 7.80
C LEU A 7 -2.76 1.51 7.63
N ALA A 8 -3.07 2.41 8.56
CA ALA A 8 -4.25 3.28 8.44
C ALA A 8 -4.21 4.15 7.17
N GLN A 9 -3.04 4.66 6.79
CA GLN A 9 -2.87 5.43 5.55
C GLN A 9 -3.01 4.56 4.31
N ILE A 10 -2.38 3.38 4.28
CA ILE A 10 -2.52 2.43 3.16
C ILE A 10 -3.99 2.08 2.94
N VAL A 11 -4.70 1.77 4.02
CA VAL A 11 -6.12 1.41 3.98
C VAL A 11 -6.99 2.56 3.50
N GLY A 12 -6.73 3.80 3.94
CA GLY A 12 -7.45 4.97 3.44
C GLY A 12 -7.27 5.17 1.93
N ILE A 13 -6.04 5.03 1.44
CA ILE A 13 -5.77 5.15 -0.01
C ILE A 13 -6.44 4.02 -0.79
N LEU A 14 -6.48 2.79 -0.25
CA LEU A 14 -7.21 1.68 -0.87
C LEU A 14 -8.72 1.93 -0.95
N GLU A 15 -9.30 2.54 0.09
CA GLU A 15 -10.71 2.94 0.10
C GLU A 15 -10.98 4.02 -0.97
N ASP A 16 -10.12 5.04 -1.06
CA ASP A 16 -10.27 6.13 -2.03
C ASP A 16 -10.04 5.69 -3.50
N VAL A 17 -9.06 4.82 -3.75
CA VAL A 17 -8.67 4.41 -5.11
C VAL A 17 -9.47 3.22 -5.63
N ALA A 18 -9.73 2.24 -4.76
CA ALA A 18 -10.31 0.94 -5.15
C ALA A 18 -11.65 0.64 -4.46
N GLU A 19 -12.21 1.57 -3.68
CA GLU A 19 -13.48 1.40 -2.96
C GLU A 19 -13.50 0.16 -2.04
N ILE A 20 -12.33 -0.25 -1.55
CA ILE A 20 -12.16 -1.41 -0.68
C ILE A 20 -12.40 -1.01 0.78
N SER A 21 -13.24 -1.78 1.47
CA SER A 21 -13.52 -1.52 2.88
C SER A 21 -12.32 -1.84 3.78
N PRO A 22 -12.02 -1.02 4.80
CA PRO A 22 -10.93 -1.25 5.73
C PRO A 22 -11.02 -2.60 6.46
N ASP A 23 -12.24 -3.09 6.68
CA ASP A 23 -12.51 -4.37 7.34
C ASP A 23 -12.16 -5.60 6.46
N GLU A 24 -12.02 -5.41 5.15
CA GLU A 24 -11.64 -6.47 4.19
C GLU A 24 -10.11 -6.55 3.98
N VAL A 25 -9.38 -5.52 4.41
CA VAL A 25 -7.93 -5.44 4.24
C VAL A 25 -7.23 -6.05 5.46
N THR A 26 -6.39 -7.05 5.21
CA THR A 26 -5.51 -7.65 6.22
C THR A 26 -4.04 -7.51 5.81
N GLU A 27 -3.12 -7.64 6.77
CA GLU A 27 -1.68 -7.55 6.46
C GLU A 27 -1.23 -8.64 5.47
N ASP A 28 -1.87 -9.81 5.52
CA ASP A 28 -1.59 -10.94 4.64
C ASP A 28 -2.36 -10.88 3.30
N SER A 29 -3.27 -9.91 3.12
CA SER A 29 -4.07 -9.78 1.91
C SER A 29 -3.17 -9.50 0.70
N VAL A 30 -3.36 -10.30 -0.35
CA VAL A 30 -2.68 -10.12 -1.63
C VAL A 30 -3.37 -9.03 -2.44
N LEU A 31 -2.60 -8.02 -2.87
CA LEU A 31 -3.11 -6.84 -3.58
C LEU A 31 -3.88 -7.22 -4.86
N MET A 32 -3.31 -8.07 -5.71
CA MET A 32 -3.95 -8.43 -6.97
C MET A 32 -4.99 -9.55 -6.84
N ASP A 33 -4.76 -10.53 -5.95
CA ASP A 33 -5.57 -11.74 -5.88
C ASP A 33 -6.72 -11.63 -4.86
N ASP A 34 -6.47 -11.11 -3.65
CA ASP A 34 -7.48 -11.02 -2.60
C ASP A 34 -8.27 -9.71 -2.67
N LEU A 35 -7.60 -8.63 -3.05
CA LEU A 35 -8.17 -7.29 -3.14
C LEU A 35 -8.61 -6.91 -4.57
N ASP A 36 -8.44 -7.82 -5.53
CA ASP A 36 -8.80 -7.65 -6.95
C ASP A 36 -8.27 -6.34 -7.58
N LEU A 37 -7.08 -5.89 -7.13
CA LEU A 37 -6.48 -4.66 -7.63
C LEU A 37 -5.80 -4.88 -8.98
N SER A 38 -6.11 -4.02 -9.92
CA SER A 38 -5.38 -3.96 -11.18
C SER A 38 -3.99 -3.35 -11.00
N SER A 39 -3.09 -3.64 -11.95
CA SER A 39 -1.75 -3.02 -11.98
C SER A 39 -1.79 -1.50 -12.07
N MET A 40 -2.86 -0.93 -12.65
CA MET A 40 -3.03 0.53 -12.73
C MET A 40 -3.41 1.12 -11.37
N GLU A 41 -4.30 0.46 -10.62
CA GLU A 41 -4.67 0.87 -9.27
C GLU A 41 -3.46 0.79 -8.33
N ILE A 42 -2.69 -0.29 -8.39
CA ILE A 42 -1.46 -0.43 -7.60
C ILE A 42 -0.46 0.69 -7.89
N LEU A 43 -0.30 1.08 -9.16
CA LEU A 43 0.56 2.22 -9.52
C LEU A 43 0.05 3.54 -8.94
N THR A 44 -1.27 3.77 -8.95
CA THR A 44 -1.90 4.95 -8.35
C THR A 44 -1.71 4.97 -6.82
N ILE A 45 -2.00 3.85 -6.15
CA ILE A 45 -1.82 3.69 -4.70
C ILE A 45 -0.37 3.98 -4.32
N VAL A 46 0.59 3.40 -5.05
CA VAL A 46 2.02 3.65 -4.77
C VAL A 46 2.38 5.12 -5.00
N ALA A 47 1.87 5.76 -6.05
CA ALA A 47 2.12 7.18 -6.28
C ALA A 47 1.56 8.06 -5.14
N ASP A 48 0.35 7.77 -4.65
CA ASP A 48 -0.23 8.48 -3.50
C ASP A 48 0.57 8.24 -2.21
N LEU A 49 1.06 7.02 -2.00
CA LEU A 49 1.95 6.70 -0.88
C LEU A 49 3.29 7.46 -1.00
N GLU A 50 3.89 7.53 -2.19
CA GLU A 50 5.11 8.32 -2.43
C GLU A 50 4.91 9.80 -2.06
N GLU A 51 3.80 10.39 -2.48
CA GLU A 51 3.46 11.80 -2.18
C GLU A 51 3.16 11.99 -0.70
N THR A 52 2.32 11.14 -0.11
CA THR A 52 1.89 11.22 1.30
C THR A 52 3.07 11.10 2.26
N PHE A 53 3.96 10.14 2.01
CA PHE A 53 5.10 9.88 2.87
C PHE A 53 6.36 10.63 2.45
N GLY A 54 6.34 11.34 1.32
CA GLY A 54 7.49 12.06 0.78
C GLY A 54 8.66 11.15 0.40
N ILE A 55 8.36 9.93 -0.03
CA ILE A 55 9.37 8.93 -0.41
C ILE A 55 9.37 8.67 -1.92
N ARG A 56 10.35 7.89 -2.38
CA ARG A 56 10.39 7.41 -3.76
C ARG A 56 10.61 5.91 -3.81
N ILE A 57 9.69 5.21 -4.45
CA ILE A 57 9.67 3.77 -4.67
C ILE A 57 10.16 3.50 -6.10
N PRO A 58 11.34 2.88 -6.27
CA PRO A 58 11.82 2.55 -7.60
C PRO A 58 11.03 1.37 -8.17
N GLU A 59 10.82 1.37 -9.50
CA GLU A 59 10.02 0.36 -10.22
C GLU A 59 10.42 -1.10 -9.91
N LYS A 60 11.70 -1.34 -9.60
CA LYS A 60 12.20 -2.67 -9.24
C LYS A 60 11.56 -3.22 -7.95
N GLU A 61 11.20 -2.34 -7.01
CA GLU A 61 10.60 -2.71 -5.72
C GLU A 61 9.08 -2.88 -5.86
N LEU A 62 8.45 -2.22 -6.85
CA LEU A 62 7.02 -2.41 -7.13
C LEU A 62 6.67 -3.88 -7.37
N ARG A 63 7.58 -4.65 -7.98
CA ARG A 63 7.41 -6.08 -8.21
C ARG A 63 7.44 -6.92 -6.93
N SER A 64 7.98 -6.37 -5.85
CA SER A 64 8.05 -7.02 -4.55
C SER A 64 6.81 -6.71 -3.70
N PHE A 65 5.95 -5.78 -4.12
CA PHE A 65 4.71 -5.46 -3.41
C PHE A 65 3.62 -6.43 -3.83
N VAL A 66 3.51 -7.52 -3.08
CA VAL A 66 2.50 -8.56 -3.30
C VAL A 66 1.40 -8.42 -2.26
N THR A 67 1.76 -8.15 -1.01
CA THR A 67 0.84 -8.07 0.13
C THR A 67 0.82 -6.68 0.76
N ILE A 68 -0.19 -6.42 1.59
CA ILE A 68 -0.26 -5.21 2.42
C ILE A 68 0.92 -5.12 3.38
N SER A 69 1.36 -6.24 3.96
CA SER A 69 2.55 -6.24 4.83
C SER A 69 3.79 -5.77 4.09
N ASP A 70 4.00 -6.17 2.84
CA ASP A 70 5.16 -5.74 2.05
C ASP A 70 5.22 -4.21 1.93
N LEU A 71 4.08 -3.58 1.64
CA LEU A 71 3.95 -2.11 1.60
C LEU A 71 4.22 -1.49 2.97
N ALA A 72 3.58 -2.01 4.02
CA ALA A 72 3.72 -1.48 5.37
C ALA A 72 5.16 -1.58 5.89
N ASP A 73 5.83 -2.72 5.67
CA ASP A 73 7.23 -2.94 6.03
C ASP A 73 8.17 -2.01 5.25
N TYR A 74 7.93 -1.85 3.95
CA TYR A 74 8.72 -0.97 3.10
C TYR A 74 8.65 0.50 3.55
N LEU A 75 7.44 0.97 3.85
CA LEU A 75 7.18 2.31 4.37
C LEU A 75 7.77 2.46 5.77
N SER A 76 7.57 1.49 6.66
CA SER A 76 8.08 1.56 8.03
C SER A 76 9.61 1.62 8.09
N ALA A 77 10.31 1.02 7.13
CA ALA A 77 11.76 1.09 7.01
C ALA A 77 12.29 2.45 6.51
N ARG A 78 11.43 3.29 5.90
CA ARG A 78 11.81 4.57 5.28
C ARG A 78 11.28 5.80 6.01
N VAL A 79 10.10 5.70 6.60
CA VAL A 79 9.40 6.80 7.28
C VAL A 79 9.69 6.79 8.80
N GLY A 80 10.95 6.49 9.14
CA GLY A 80 11.46 6.41 10.51
C GLY A 80 11.79 7.76 11.10
#